data_AF-A0A7G2M5K8-F1
#
_entry.id   AF-A0A7G2M5K8-F1
#
_cell.length_a   1.000
_cell.length_b   1.000
_cell.length_c   1.000
_cell.angle_alpha   90.00
_cell.angle_beta   90.00
_cell.angle_gamma   90.00
#
_symmetry.space_group_name_H-M   'P 1'
#
loop_
_entity.id
_entity.type
_entity.pdbx_description
1 polymer ?
#
loop_
_entity_poly.entity_id
_entity_poly.type
_entity_poly.pdbx_seq_one_letter_code
_entity_poly.pdbx_strand_id
1 'polypeptide(L)'
;MNDYAKGKMSENSDPDRKKYSIISNNCATFAENVITQDKSVDKPSSIINSPVNIVDEYQEEGNARVQYNAKTKTIIIGTGNEKDAKIKIKDNKD
;
A
#
# COMPACT_ATOMS: atom_id res chain seq x y z
N MET A 1 0.68 10.02 8.43
CA MET A 1 0.59 8.54 8.61
C MET A 1 0.34 8.13 10.07
N ASN A 2 1.23 8.44 11.03
CA ASN A 2 1.13 7.97 12.43
C ASN A 2 -0.19 8.35 13.12
N ASP A 3 -0.62 9.60 12.99
CA ASP A 3 -1.83 10.08 13.67
C ASP A 3 -3.10 9.40 13.15
N TYR A 4 -3.16 9.14 11.85
CA TYR A 4 -4.25 8.34 11.26
C TYR A 4 -4.28 6.92 11.82
N ALA A 5 -3.13 6.25 11.93
CA ALA A 5 -3.05 4.91 12.48
C ALA A 5 -3.48 4.87 13.96
N LYS A 6 -3.03 5.86 14.77
CA LYS A 6 -3.47 6.01 16.17
C LYS A 6 -4.96 6.31 16.28
N GLY A 7 -5.49 7.15 15.39
CA GLY A 7 -6.93 7.41 15.29
C GLY A 7 -7.72 6.12 15.04
N LYS A 8 -7.29 5.33 14.05
CA LYS A 8 -7.90 4.01 13.77
C LYS A 8 -7.80 3.01 14.92
N MET A 9 -6.75 3.09 15.74
CA MET A 9 -6.64 2.27 16.94
C MET A 9 -7.66 2.68 18.02
N SER A 10 -7.97 3.96 18.15
CA SER A 10 -8.97 4.45 19.11
C SER A 10 -10.40 3.98 18.79
N GLU A 11 -10.68 3.68 17.52
CA GLU A 11 -11.97 3.11 17.08
C GLU A 11 -12.20 1.69 17.61
N ASN A 12 -11.21 1.00 18.19
CA ASN A 12 -11.33 -0.41 18.59
C ASN A 12 -12.47 -0.68 19.60
N SER A 13 -12.83 0.31 20.43
CA SER A 13 -13.94 0.22 21.38
C SER A 13 -15.25 0.81 20.87
N ASP A 14 -15.27 1.38 19.66
CA ASP A 14 -16.46 1.96 19.06
C ASP A 14 -17.41 0.85 18.58
N PRO A 15 -18.64 0.74 19.13
CA PRO A 15 -19.61 -0.27 18.71
C PRO A 15 -20.07 -0.10 17.26
N ASP A 16 -19.96 1.11 16.70
CA ASP A 16 -20.33 1.45 15.33
C ASP A 16 -19.13 1.40 14.37
N ARG A 17 -17.96 0.97 14.85
CA ARG A 17 -16.75 0.81 14.01
C ARG A 17 -17.07 -0.02 12.77
N LYS A 18 -16.62 0.47 11.62
CA LYS A 18 -16.73 -0.27 10.34
C LYS A 18 -16.20 -1.70 10.50
N LYS A 19 -17.08 -2.68 10.29
CA LYS A 19 -16.76 -4.11 10.43
C LYS A 19 -15.67 -4.54 9.45
N TYR A 20 -14.83 -5.48 9.88
CA TYR A 20 -13.87 -6.12 9.00
C TYR A 20 -14.58 -6.78 7.82
N SER A 21 -13.99 -6.68 6.64
CA SER A 21 -14.46 -7.30 5.41
C SER A 21 -13.28 -7.76 4.58
N ILE A 22 -13.29 -9.02 4.16
CA ILE A 22 -12.25 -9.63 3.32
C ILE A 22 -12.04 -8.84 2.02
N ILE A 23 -13.08 -8.22 1.48
CA ILE A 23 -13.04 -7.57 0.16
C ILE A 23 -12.93 -6.04 0.22
N SER A 24 -13.24 -5.41 1.37
CA SER A 24 -13.46 -3.94 1.41
C SER A 24 -13.08 -3.21 2.70
N ASN A 25 -12.70 -3.92 3.78
CA ASN A 25 -12.21 -3.30 5.01
C ASN A 25 -11.29 -4.28 5.74
N ASN A 26 -10.07 -4.43 5.23
CA ASN A 26 -9.09 -5.39 5.69
C ASN A 26 -7.72 -4.72 5.91
N CYS A 27 -6.70 -5.54 6.17
CA CYS A 27 -5.33 -5.08 6.37
C CYS A 27 -4.73 -4.38 5.14
N ALA A 28 -5.10 -4.79 3.92
CA ALA A 28 -4.63 -4.16 2.69
C ALA A 28 -5.18 -2.72 2.57
N THR A 29 -6.50 -2.56 2.73
CA THR A 29 -7.13 -1.23 2.70
C THR A 29 -6.66 -0.34 3.85
N PHE A 30 -6.35 -0.92 5.02
CA PHE A 30 -5.79 -0.15 6.13
C PHE A 30 -4.38 0.36 5.80
N ALA A 31 -3.49 -0.52 5.33
CA ALA A 31 -2.13 -0.15 4.96
C ALA A 31 -2.12 0.95 3.90
N GLU A 32 -2.92 0.78 2.85
CA GLU A 32 -3.04 1.78 1.78
C GLU A 32 -3.57 3.13 2.30
N ASN A 33 -4.61 3.11 3.13
CA ASN A 33 -5.14 4.34 3.75
C ASN A 33 -4.10 5.02 4.66
N VAL A 34 -3.25 4.27 5.36
CA VAL A 34 -2.20 4.82 6.21
C VAL A 34 -1.11 5.49 5.38
N ILE A 35 -0.58 4.81 4.36
CA ILE A 35 0.53 5.34 3.56
C ILE A 35 0.11 6.56 2.73
N THR A 36 -1.12 6.57 2.22
CA THR A 36 -1.68 7.71 1.44
C THR A 36 -2.13 8.91 2.28
N GLN A 37 -1.93 8.85 3.60
CA GLN A 37 -1.93 10.06 4.43
C GLN A 37 -0.74 10.95 4.12
N ASP A 38 0.37 10.36 3.67
CA ASP A 38 1.44 11.11 3.03
C ASP A 38 1.09 11.32 1.56
N LYS A 39 0.99 12.59 1.14
CA LYS A 39 0.59 12.94 -0.23
C LYS A 39 1.71 12.80 -1.25
N SER A 40 2.96 12.60 -0.81
CA SER A 40 4.07 12.32 -1.73
C SER A 40 4.21 10.84 -2.07
N VAL A 41 3.44 9.94 -1.44
CA VAL A 41 3.42 8.52 -1.80
C VAL A 41 2.59 8.36 -3.07
N ASP A 42 3.23 7.88 -4.14
CA ASP A 42 2.52 7.52 -5.35
C ASP A 42 1.67 6.27 -5.11
N LYS A 43 0.36 6.39 -5.36
CA LYS A 43 -0.60 5.31 -5.14
C LYS A 43 -1.04 4.75 -6.49
N PRO A 44 -0.75 3.47 -6.78
CA PRO A 44 -1.26 2.80 -7.96
C PRO A 44 -2.78 2.62 -7.88
N SER A 45 -3.40 2.39 -9.04
CA SER A 45 -4.82 2.03 -9.09
C SER A 45 -4.99 0.55 -8.75
N SER A 46 -5.67 0.23 -7.66
CA SER A 46 -5.95 -1.16 -7.27
C SER A 46 -7.44 -1.50 -7.39
N ILE A 47 -7.77 -2.54 -8.16
CA ILE A 47 -9.14 -3.06 -8.28
C ILE A 47 -9.43 -4.10 -7.19
N ILE A 48 -8.44 -4.92 -6.86
CA ILE A 48 -8.59 -6.02 -5.91
C ILE A 48 -7.87 -5.66 -4.61
N ASN A 49 -8.65 -5.38 -3.57
CA ASN A 49 -8.17 -4.99 -2.24
C ASN A 49 -7.66 -6.19 -1.42
N SER A 50 -6.80 -7.03 -1.99
CA SER A 50 -6.13 -8.13 -1.27
C SER A 50 -4.70 -7.72 -0.88
N PRO A 51 -4.14 -8.24 0.23
CA PRO A 51 -2.79 -7.87 0.65
C PRO A 51 -1.71 -8.16 -0.40
N VAL A 52 -1.82 -9.31 -1.09
CA VAL A 52 -0.88 -9.69 -2.15
C VAL A 52 -0.99 -8.72 -3.32
N ASN A 53 -2.21 -8.46 -3.79
CA ASN A 53 -2.40 -7.59 -4.95
C ASN A 53 -1.95 -6.16 -4.68
N ILE A 54 -2.29 -5.56 -3.52
CA ILE A 54 -1.81 -4.20 -3.22
C ILE A 54 -0.28 -4.15 -3.19
N VAL A 55 0.40 -5.14 -2.59
CA VAL A 55 1.87 -5.17 -2.60
C VAL A 55 2.42 -5.29 -4.02
N ASP A 56 1.81 -6.15 -4.85
CA ASP A 56 2.22 -6.34 -6.24
C ASP A 56 2.03 -5.06 -7.06
N GLU A 57 0.87 -4.40 -6.98
CA GLU A 57 0.60 -3.14 -7.70
C GLU A 57 1.64 -2.06 -7.36
N TYR A 58 1.97 -1.87 -6.07
CA TYR A 58 2.99 -0.88 -5.70
C TYR A 58 4.38 -1.25 -6.28
N GLN A 59 4.77 -2.53 -6.23
CA GLN A 59 6.06 -2.99 -6.75
C GLN A 59 6.13 -2.95 -8.28
N GLU A 60 5.01 -3.18 -8.97
CA GLU A 60 4.90 -3.16 -10.42
C GLU A 60 4.85 -1.74 -10.99
N GLU A 61 4.39 -0.76 -10.20
CA GLU A 61 4.40 0.66 -10.57
C GLU A 61 5.67 1.39 -10.09
N GLY A 62 6.81 0.68 -10.10
CA GLY A 62 8.13 1.30 -9.96
C GLY A 62 8.57 1.61 -8.52
N ASN A 63 7.79 1.28 -7.48
CA ASN A 63 8.28 1.42 -6.11
C ASN A 63 9.37 0.39 -5.79
N ALA A 64 10.27 0.74 -4.87
CA ALA A 64 11.34 -0.14 -4.44
C ALA A 64 10.78 -1.44 -3.84
N ARG A 65 11.22 -2.57 -4.40
CA ARG A 65 10.87 -3.90 -3.90
C ARG A 65 11.63 -4.21 -2.62
N VAL A 66 10.90 -4.50 -1.54
CA VAL A 66 11.47 -4.99 -0.27
C VAL A 66 10.98 -6.42 -0.04
N GLN A 67 11.90 -7.38 0.01
CA GLN A 67 11.60 -8.79 0.24
C GLN A 67 12.38 -9.31 1.44
N TYR A 68 11.65 -9.92 2.38
CA TYR A 68 12.24 -10.59 3.54
C TYR A 68 11.97 -12.08 3.49
N ASN A 69 13.03 -12.89 3.64
CA ASN A 69 12.93 -14.34 3.80
C ASN A 69 13.22 -14.71 5.25
N ALA A 70 12.17 -15.15 5.97
CA ALA A 70 12.27 -15.49 7.38
C ALA A 70 13.12 -16.73 7.68
N LYS A 71 13.23 -17.68 6.74
CA LYS A 71 14.02 -18.92 6.93
C LYS A 71 15.52 -18.62 6.92
N THR A 72 15.95 -17.79 5.97
CA THR A 72 17.36 -17.39 5.81
C THR A 72 17.70 -16.12 6.59
N LYS A 73 16.69 -15.42 7.13
CA LYS A 73 16.81 -14.10 7.77
C LYS A 73 17.47 -13.06 6.87
N THR A 74 17.20 -13.13 5.57
CA THR A 74 17.78 -12.23 4.56
C THR A 74 16.76 -11.21 4.10
N ILE A 75 17.19 -9.96 3.95
CA ILE A 75 16.42 -8.90 3.32
C ILE A 75 17.07 -8.53 1.99
N ILE A 76 16.25 -8.36 0.96
CA ILE A 76 16.63 -7.80 -0.33
C ILE A 76 15.86 -6.49 -0.48
N ILE A 77 16.59 -5.40 -0.69
CA ILE A 77 16.04 -4.07 -0.94
C ILE A 77 16.47 -3.69 -2.35
N GLY A 78 15.52 -3.64 -3.27
CA GLY A 78 15.72 -3.16 -4.63
C GLY A 78 15.78 -1.65 -4.70
N THR A 79 16.10 -1.13 -5.88
CA THR A 79 15.91 0.28 -6.21
C THR A 79 14.56 0.44 -6.91
N GLY A 80 13.81 1.50 -6.59
CA GLY A 80 12.61 1.85 -7.36
C GLY A 80 12.99 2.39 -8.73
N ASN A 81 12.19 2.10 -9.75
CA ASN A 81 12.39 2.58 -11.11
C ASN A 81 11.04 2.84 -11.79
N GLU A 82 10.65 4.11 -11.85
CA GLU A 82 9.42 4.55 -12.53
C GLU A 82 9.39 4.20 -14.03
N LYS A 83 10.55 3.94 -14.66
CA LYS A 83 10.58 3.51 -16.07
C LYS A 83 10.05 2.10 -16.29
N ASP A 84 10.07 1.30 -15.22
CA ASP A 84 9.59 -0.08 -15.23
C ASP A 84 8.12 -0.17 -14.78
N ALA A 85 7.50 0.96 -14.44
CA ALA A 85 6.08 1.05 -14.13
C ALA A 85 5.24 0.52 -15.30
N LYS A 86 4.28 -0.35 -15.00
CA LYS A 86 3.36 -0.89 -16.01
C LYS A 86 2.53 0.23 -16.65
N ILE A 87 2.13 1.22 -15.86
CA ILE A 87 1.45 2.41 -16.35
C ILE A 87 2.49 3.49 -16.62
N LYS A 88 2.82 3.67 -17.91
CA LYS A 88 3.60 4.83 -18.35
C LYS A 88 2.70 6.05 -18.31
N ILE A 89 2.91 6.95 -17.35
CA ILE A 89 2.33 8.30 -17.42
C ILE A 89 2.88 8.92 -18.71
N LYS A 90 2.01 9.15 -19.70
CA LYS A 90 2.38 10.00 -20.82
C LYS A 90 2.54 11.39 -20.23
N ASP A 91 3.76 11.93 -20.26
CA ASP A 91 3.97 13.36 -20.05
C ASP A 91 3.03 14.10 -21.01
N ASN A 92 1.91 14.62 -20.49
CA ASN A 92 1.15 15.64 -21.19
C ASN A 92 2.04 16.89 -21.18
N LYS A 93 2.94 16.97 -22.17
CA LYS A 93 3.55 18.21 -22.59
C LYS A 93 2.48 19.01 -23.33
N ASP A 94 1.82 19.89 -22.60
CA ASP A 94 1.20 21.10 -23.16
C ASP A 94 2.15 22.29 -22.93
#